data_AF-A0A7K4B2N5-F1
#
_entry.id   AF-A0A7K4B2N5-F1
#
_cell.length_a   1.000
_cell.length_b   1.000
_cell.length_c   1.000
_cell.angle_alpha   90.00
_cell.angle_beta   90.00
_cell.angle_gamma   90.00
#
_symmetry.space_group_name_H-M   'P 1'
#
loop_
_entity.id
_entity.type
_entity.pdbx_description
1 polymer ?
#
loop_
_entity_poly.entity_id
_entity_poly.type
_entity_poly.pdbx_seq_one_letter_code
_entity_poly.pdbx_strand_id
1 'polypeptide(L)'
;MLKEDETALFGYLVSSWICDDLKDMKSGRQCRLKAIECMLMCKENGVLTWKEPGVFEFMLGELYRRTADFEKGSMMVKTGLNKVVKHELRSGLELTGSRIDRWDTLP
;
A
#
# COMPACT_ATOMS: atom_id res chain seq x y z
N MET A 1 0.72 -14.60 17.79
CA MET A 1 -0.18 -14.20 16.71
C MET A 1 -0.17 -12.70 16.44
N LEU A 2 -0.91 -11.84 17.17
CA LEU A 2 -1.05 -10.41 16.79
C LEU A 2 0.27 -9.65 16.53
N LYS A 3 1.30 -9.85 17.37
CA LYS A 3 2.62 -9.23 17.18
C LYS A 3 3.44 -9.82 16.02
N GLU A 4 3.22 -11.08 15.69
CA GLU A 4 3.96 -11.77 14.62
C GLU A 4 3.46 -11.29 13.26
N ASP A 5 2.15 -11.10 13.12
CA ASP A 5 1.51 -10.61 11.88
C ASP A 5 1.93 -9.17 11.57
N GLU A 6 2.00 -8.29 12.58
CA GLU A 6 2.51 -6.93 12.42
C GLU A 6 4.00 -6.92 12.05
N THR A 7 4.81 -7.76 12.72
CA THR A 7 6.25 -7.86 12.43
C THR A 7 6.49 -8.34 11.01
N ALA A 8 5.73 -9.33 10.55
CA ALA A 8 5.80 -9.83 9.18
C ALA A 8 5.40 -8.75 8.17
N LEU A 9 4.33 -7.99 8.43
CA LEU A 9 3.91 -6.86 7.60
C LEU A 9 5.04 -5.83 7.45
N PHE A 10 5.61 -5.36 8.57
CA PHE A 10 6.71 -4.40 8.52
C PHE A 10 7.92 -4.98 7.78
N GLY A 11 8.25 -6.26 7.99
CA GLY A 11 9.31 -6.95 7.28
C GLY A 11 9.13 -6.94 5.76
N TYR A 12 7.92 -7.24 5.26
CA TYR A 12 7.64 -7.21 3.83
C TYR A 12 7.63 -5.80 3.24
N LEU A 13 7.12 -4.81 3.96
CA LEU A 13 7.16 -3.41 3.53
C LEU A 13 8.61 -2.93 3.36
N VAL A 14 9.44 -3.11 4.39
CA VAL A 14 10.86 -2.71 4.36
C VAL A 14 11.62 -3.47 3.27
N SER A 15 11.42 -4.78 3.16
CA SER A 15 12.06 -5.59 2.11
C SER A 15 11.68 -5.11 0.71
N SER A 16 10.43 -4.69 0.51
CA SER A 16 10.00 -4.17 -0.79
C SER A 16 10.75 -2.90 -1.20
N TRP A 17 11.10 -2.04 -0.25
CA TRP A 17 11.91 -0.83 -0.51
C TRP A 17 13.38 -1.16 -0.75
N ILE A 18 13.94 -2.10 0.00
CA ILE A 18 15.32 -2.59 -0.24
C ILE A 18 15.43 -3.17 -1.66
N CYS A 19 14.43 -3.92 -2.13
CA CYS A 19 14.41 -4.42 -3.50
C CYS A 19 14.33 -3.28 -4.55
N ASP A 20 13.65 -2.17 -4.25
CA ASP A 20 13.65 -0.99 -5.12
C ASP A 20 15.06 -0.39 -5.26
N ASP A 21 15.75 -0.23 -4.13
CA ASP A 21 17.11 0.33 -4.09
C ASP A 21 18.10 -0.55 -4.85
N LEU A 22 17.95 -1.88 -4.75
CA LEU A 22 18.75 -2.87 -5.48
C LEU A 22 18.32 -3.05 -6.94
N LYS A 23 17.24 -2.40 -7.38
CA LYS A 23 16.60 -2.57 -8.70
C LYS A 23 16.17 -4.02 -8.99
N ASP A 24 15.97 -4.84 -7.96
CA ASP A 24 15.44 -6.20 -8.09
C ASP A 24 13.91 -6.18 -8.16
N MET A 25 13.40 -5.93 -9.35
CA MET A 25 11.96 -5.79 -9.59
C MET A 25 11.18 -7.08 -9.32
N LYS A 26 11.80 -8.26 -9.52
CA LYS A 26 11.13 -9.55 -9.35
C LYS A 26 10.89 -9.84 -7.87
N SER A 27 11.93 -9.73 -7.05
CA SER A 27 11.82 -9.91 -5.60
C SER A 27 10.97 -8.81 -4.99
N GLY A 28 11.13 -7.56 -5.44
CA GLY A 28 10.32 -6.43 -5.01
C GLY A 28 8.82 -6.67 -5.22
N ARG A 29 8.41 -7.21 -6.39
CA ARG A 29 7.01 -7.58 -6.63
C ARG A 29 6.52 -8.64 -5.65
N GLN A 30 7.32 -9.66 -5.34
CA GLN A 30 6.94 -10.70 -4.39
C GLN A 30 6.77 -10.15 -2.97
N CYS A 31 7.68 -9.30 -2.51
CA CYS A 31 7.57 -8.63 -1.21
C CYS A 31 6.30 -7.78 -1.11
N ARG A 32 5.95 -7.03 -2.16
CA ARG A 32 4.72 -6.22 -2.17
C ARG A 32 3.46 -7.07 -2.12
N LEU A 33 3.41 -8.18 -2.86
CA LEU A 33 2.27 -9.11 -2.80
C LEU A 33 2.10 -9.69 -1.40
N LYS A 34 3.20 -10.08 -0.75
CA LYS A 34 3.17 -10.56 0.65
C LYS A 34 2.77 -9.46 1.63
N ALA A 35 3.23 -8.23 1.43
CA ALA A 35 2.77 -7.09 2.24
C ALA A 35 1.25 -6.89 2.11
N ILE A 36 0.70 -6.95 0.89
CA ILE A 36 -0.75 -6.86 0.65
C ILE A 36 -1.49 -7.99 1.41
N GLU A 37 -1.05 -9.24 1.28
CA GLU A 37 -1.64 -10.38 1.99
C GLU A 37 -1.66 -10.15 3.51
N CYS A 38 -0.52 -9.75 4.09
CA CYS A 38 -0.42 -9.46 5.51
C CYS A 38 -1.30 -8.28 5.95
N MET A 39 -1.38 -7.21 5.16
CA MET A 39 -2.23 -6.04 5.46
C MET A 39 -3.71 -6.43 5.52
N LEU A 40 -4.19 -7.21 4.56
CA LEU A 40 -5.57 -7.67 4.52
C LEU A 40 -5.87 -8.60 5.70
N MET A 41 -4.98 -9.56 5.97
CA MET A 41 -5.11 -10.47 7.11
C MET A 41 -5.12 -9.72 8.45
N CYS A 42 -4.24 -8.74 8.64
CA CYS A 42 -4.23 -7.91 9.84
C CYS A 42 -5.58 -7.19 10.03
N LYS A 43 -6.15 -6.65 8.95
CA LYS A 43 -7.45 -5.98 9.01
C LYS A 43 -8.59 -6.96 9.35
N GLU A 44 -8.63 -8.13 8.71
CA GLU A 44 -9.63 -9.17 8.97
C GLU A 44 -9.59 -9.67 10.42
N ASN A 45 -8.39 -9.78 10.99
CA ASN A 45 -8.17 -10.20 12.37
C ASN A 45 -8.34 -9.06 13.40
N GLY A 46 -8.77 -7.87 12.98
CA GLY A 46 -8.97 -6.73 13.87
C GLY A 46 -7.69 -6.13 14.43
N VAL A 47 -6.54 -6.41 13.81
CA VAL A 47 -5.24 -5.84 14.18
C VAL A 47 -5.20 -4.38 13.75
N LEU A 48 -5.35 -3.48 14.72
CA LEU A 48 -5.37 -2.03 14.49
C LEU A 48 -3.94 -1.47 14.42
N THR A 49 -3.21 -1.82 13.37
CA THR A 49 -1.88 -1.25 13.10
C THR A 49 -1.98 0.21 12.62
N TRP A 50 -3.09 0.58 11.99
CA TRP A 50 -3.29 1.90 11.36
C TRP A 50 -4.44 2.67 12.04
N LYS A 51 -4.11 3.45 13.08
CA LYS A 51 -5.09 4.23 13.85
C LYS A 51 -5.55 5.49 13.13
N GLU A 52 -4.78 5.95 12.16
CA GLU A 52 -5.06 7.18 11.45
C GLU A 52 -5.96 6.93 10.22
N PRO A 53 -7.12 7.62 10.12
CA PRO A 53 -8.04 7.44 9.01
C PRO A 53 -7.39 7.70 7.65
N GLY A 54 -7.50 6.72 6.75
CA GLY A 54 -6.96 6.78 5.39
C GLY A 54 -5.56 6.21 5.22
N VAL A 55 -4.80 5.92 6.30
CA VAL A 55 -3.43 5.40 6.16
C VAL A 55 -3.44 3.98 5.59
N PHE A 56 -4.34 3.14 6.08
CA PHE A 56 -4.51 1.79 5.57
C PHE A 56 -4.77 1.80 4.05
N GLU A 57 -5.71 2.65 3.61
CA GLU A 57 -6.05 2.82 2.21
C GLU A 57 -4.90 3.39 1.38
N PHE A 58 -4.16 4.37 1.90
CA PHE A 58 -2.99 4.93 1.23
C PHE A 58 -1.92 3.86 0.99
N MET A 59 -1.58 3.10 2.03
CA MET A 59 -0.56 2.05 1.95
C MET A 59 -0.95 0.94 0.96
N LEU A 60 -2.19 0.45 1.01
CA LEU A 60 -2.67 -0.53 0.03
C LEU A 60 -2.74 0.06 -1.39
N GLY A 61 -3.16 1.31 -1.55
CA GLY A 61 -3.20 2.00 -2.84
C GLY A 61 -1.82 2.05 -3.50
N GLU A 62 -0.77 2.42 -2.74
CA GLU A 62 0.61 2.42 -3.23
C GLU A 62 1.11 1.01 -3.58
N LEU A 63 0.82 0.01 -2.75
CA LEU A 63 1.22 -1.38 -3.03
C LEU A 63 0.56 -1.91 -4.30
N TYR A 64 -0.76 -1.74 -4.44
CA TYR A 64 -1.51 -2.16 -5.63
C TYR A 64 -1.00 -1.46 -6.90
N ARG A 65 -0.75 -0.15 -6.83
CA ARG A 65 -0.12 0.58 -7.95
C ARG A 65 1.21 -0.04 -8.36
N ARG A 66 2.07 -0.34 -7.38
CA ARG A 66 3.41 -0.92 -7.62
C ARG A 66 3.38 -2.40 -8.01
N THR A 67 2.23 -3.07 -7.94
CA THR A 67 2.02 -4.42 -8.46
C THR A 67 1.15 -4.43 -9.73
N ALA A 68 0.85 -3.25 -10.29
CA ALA A 68 0.00 -3.06 -11.46
C ALA A 68 -1.47 -3.55 -11.29
N ASP A 69 -1.97 -3.59 -10.05
CA ASP A 69 -3.38 -3.86 -9.75
C ASP A 69 -4.15 -2.52 -9.64
N PHE A 70 -4.21 -1.79 -10.75
CA PHE A 70 -4.62 -0.39 -10.79
C PHE A 70 -6.07 -0.16 -10.35
N GLU A 71 -6.98 -1.08 -10.68
CA GLU A 71 -8.39 -1.00 -10.28
C GLU A 71 -8.54 -1.04 -8.76
N LYS A 72 -7.90 -2.02 -8.10
CA LYS A 72 -7.89 -2.09 -6.63
C LYS A 72 -7.18 -0.89 -6.02
N GLY A 73 -6.09 -0.45 -6.62
CA GLY A 73 -5.39 0.77 -6.21
C GLY A 73 -6.31 2.00 -6.22
N SER A 74 -7.04 2.22 -7.31
CA SER A 74 -7.97 3.35 -7.46
C SER A 74 -9.11 3.28 -6.44
N MET A 75 -9.67 2.08 -6.22
CA MET A 75 -10.69 1.87 -5.19
C MET A 75 -10.19 2.20 -3.78
N MET A 76 -8.96 1.82 -3.45
CA MET A 76 -8.33 2.16 -2.17
C MET A 76 -8.13 3.67 -2.04
N VAL A 77 -7.56 4.33 -3.07
CA VAL A 77 -7.37 5.79 -3.07
C VAL A 77 -8.69 6.53 -2.84
N LYS A 78 -9.74 6.17 -3.58
CA LYS A 78 -11.08 6.79 -3.42
C LYS A 78 -11.64 6.58 -2.02
N THR A 79 -11.48 5.37 -1.47
CA THR A 79 -11.90 5.05 -0.10
C THR A 79 -11.12 5.87 0.93
N GLY A 80 -9.80 6.03 0.74
CA GLY A 80 -8.94 6.81 1.63
C GLY A 80 -9.28 8.29 1.61
N LEU A 81 -9.55 8.87 0.44
CA LEU A 81 -9.91 10.28 0.28
C LEU A 81 -11.22 10.66 0.98
N ASN A 82 -12.14 9.70 1.12
CA ASN A 82 -13.38 9.88 1.87
C ASN A 82 -13.21 9.86 3.40
N LYS A 83 -12.06 9.37 3.90
CA LYS A 83 -11.79 9.18 5.33
C LYS A 83 -10.71 10.12 5.88
N VAL A 84 -9.78 10.52 5.02
CA VAL A 84 -8.57 11.25 5.41
C VAL A 84 -8.89 12.66 5.92
N VAL A 85 -8.32 12.96 7.08
CA VAL A 85 -8.42 14.27 7.73
C VAL A 85 -7.12 15.07 7.59
N LYS A 86 -5.96 14.41 7.61
CA LYS A 86 -4.66 15.08 7.49
C LYS A 86 -4.36 15.49 6.05
N HIS A 87 -3.89 16.72 5.89
CA HIS A 87 -3.60 17.29 4.58
C HIS A 87 -2.48 16.53 3.85
N GLU A 88 -1.42 16.17 4.57
CA GLU A 88 -0.25 15.47 4.00
C GLU A 88 -0.64 14.10 3.44
N LEU A 89 -1.48 13.37 4.16
CA LEU A 89 -1.99 12.08 3.74
C LEU A 89 -2.96 12.20 2.55
N ARG A 90 -3.78 13.26 2.53
CA ARG A 90 -4.64 13.57 1.38
C ARG A 90 -3.81 13.82 0.13
N SER A 91 -2.78 14.66 0.21
CA SER A 91 -1.86 14.91 -0.91
C SER A 91 -1.16 13.62 -1.37
N GLY A 92 -0.80 12.74 -0.42
CA GLY A 92 -0.27 11.41 -0.74
C GLY A 92 -1.26 10.56 -1.55
N LEU A 93 -2.50 10.44 -1.11
CA LEU A 93 -3.56 9.71 -1.80
C LEU A 93 -3.85 10.28 -3.20
N GLU A 94 -3.93 11.61 -3.33
CA GLU A 94 -4.14 12.28 -4.63
C GLU A 94 -2.97 12.01 -5.60
N LEU A 95 -1.74 12.05 -5.12
CA LEU A 95 -0.57 11.71 -5.92
C LEU A 95 -0.57 10.23 -6.34
N THR A 96 -0.94 9.32 -5.43
CA THR A 96 -1.09 7.90 -5.76
C THR A 96 -2.16 7.70 -6.83
N GLY A 97 -3.33 8.34 -6.69
CA GLY A 97 -4.39 8.31 -7.68
C GLY A 97 -3.92 8.82 -9.04
N SER A 98 -3.28 9.99 -9.08
CA SER A 98 -2.72 10.56 -10.31
C SER A 98 -1.68 9.67 -11.00
N ARG A 99 -0.90 8.89 -10.24
CA ARG A 99 0.06 7.94 -10.80
C ARG A 99 -0.61 6.66 -11.29
N ILE A 100 -1.70 6.25 -10.65
CA ILE A 100 -2.55 5.15 -11.14
C ILE A 100 -3.17 5.59 -12.46
N ASP A 101 -3.82 6.75 -12.54
CA ASP A 101 -4.54 7.19 -13.75
C ASP A 101 -3.64 7.41 -14.98
N ARG A 102 -2.34 7.60 -14.77
CA ARG A 102 -1.35 7.80 -15.84
C ARG A 102 -0.54 6.54 -16.16
N TRP A 103 -0.96 5.37 -15.70
CA TRP A 103 -0.20 4.13 -15.83
C TRP A 103 0.07 3.73 -17.29
N ASP A 104 -0.79 4.13 -18.21
CA ASP A 104 -0.75 3.88 -19.65
C ASP A 104 -0.07 5.00 -20.45
N THR A 105 0.26 6.12 -19.81
CA THR A 105 0.78 7.34 -20.45
C THR A 105 2.21 7.71 -20.03
N LEU A 106 2.84 6.90 -19.19
CA LEU A 106 4.26 7.03 -18.86
C LEU A 106 5.09 6.13 -19.81
N PRO A 107 6.13 6.67 -20.49
CA PRO A 107 6.98 5.91 -21.40
C PRO A 107 7.80 4.82 -20.69
#